data_AF-A0A060Z0U5-F1
#
_entry.id   AF-A0A060Z0U5-F1
#
_cell.length_a   1.000
_cell.length_b   1.000
_cell.length_c   1.000
_cell.angle_alpha   90.00
_cell.angle_beta   90.00
_cell.angle_gamma   90.00
#
_symmetry.space_group_name_H-M   'P 1'
#
loop_
_entity.id
_entity.type
_entity.pdbx_description
1 polymer ?
#
loop_
_entity_poly.entity_id
_entity_poly.type
_entity_poly.pdbx_seq_one_letter_code
_entity_poly.pdbx_strand_id
1 'polypeptide(L)'
;MVQHFKPQLFGDRKPVYDGKKNIYTVLALPIGSEKVDFEVTIPGEGKDRIFKVSIRFLATVSWRLLQETLVSGRLQVPLDSVQALDVAMRHLASMRYTPVGRSFFSPPEGYYHPLGGGREVWFGFHQSVRPAMWKMMLNIDVSATAFYKAQPVIEFMCEVLDIRNIDEQPKTLTDSQRVRFTKEIKGGPLNIPSTRHAACLSPPPPPDRSPHTTPHSSRHSFLPLTPSHSLIPSPTHSFL
;
A
#
# COMPACT_ATOMS: atom_id res chain seq x y z
N MET A 1 0.19 -10.40 -13.38
CA MET A 1 0.39 -11.03 -12.05
C MET A 1 -0.84 -11.75 -11.46
N VAL A 2 -2.04 -11.72 -12.07
CA VAL A 2 -3.09 -12.76 -11.86
C VAL A 2 -3.82 -12.97 -13.20
N GLN A 3 -3.09 -13.28 -14.27
CA GLN A 3 -3.74 -13.46 -15.59
C GLN A 3 -4.32 -14.87 -15.76
N HIS A 4 -3.78 -15.88 -15.07
CA HIS A 4 -4.24 -17.26 -15.21
C HIS A 4 -5.61 -17.54 -14.57
N PHE A 5 -5.96 -16.86 -13.47
CA PHE A 5 -7.22 -17.11 -12.73
C PHE A 5 -8.32 -16.08 -12.98
N LYS A 6 -8.04 -15.05 -13.79
CA LYS A 6 -8.99 -13.97 -14.09
C LYS A 6 -10.28 -14.48 -14.76
N PRO A 7 -10.26 -15.42 -15.73
CA PRO A 7 -11.48 -15.86 -16.40
C PRO A 7 -12.37 -16.76 -15.54
N GLN A 8 -11.77 -17.64 -14.73
CA GLN A 8 -12.52 -18.72 -14.06
C GLN A 8 -13.13 -18.30 -12.73
N LEU A 9 -12.45 -17.45 -11.95
CA LEU A 9 -12.87 -17.10 -10.59
C LEU A 9 -13.39 -15.67 -10.47
N PHE A 10 -12.65 -14.71 -10.99
CA PHE A 10 -12.94 -13.29 -10.75
C PHE A 10 -13.83 -12.68 -11.85
N GLY A 11 -13.71 -13.12 -13.10
CA GLY A 11 -14.40 -12.51 -14.24
C GLY A 11 -14.09 -11.01 -14.30
N ASP A 12 -15.14 -10.18 -14.33
CA ASP A 12 -15.03 -8.71 -14.31
C ASP A 12 -14.94 -8.10 -12.90
N ARG A 13 -14.96 -8.94 -11.85
CA ARG A 13 -14.88 -8.47 -10.46
C ARG A 13 -13.47 -7.93 -10.17
N LYS A 14 -13.43 -6.83 -9.41
CA LYS A 14 -12.20 -6.22 -8.91
C LYS A 14 -12.09 -6.46 -7.41
N PRO A 15 -11.53 -7.60 -6.96
CA PRO A 15 -11.36 -7.87 -5.54
C PRO A 15 -10.42 -6.84 -4.90
N VAL A 16 -10.70 -6.49 -3.65
CA VAL A 16 -9.78 -5.71 -2.81
C VAL A 16 -9.22 -6.59 -1.71
N TYR A 17 -7.95 -6.38 -1.37
CA TYR A 17 -7.21 -7.26 -0.45
C TYR A 17 -6.49 -6.43 0.61
N ASP A 18 -6.50 -6.92 1.86
CA ASP A 18 -5.89 -6.28 3.02
C ASP A 18 -4.38 -6.54 3.15
N GLY A 19 -3.80 -7.35 2.28
CA GLY A 19 -2.39 -7.76 2.35
C GLY A 19 -2.13 -8.97 3.25
N LYS A 20 -3.16 -9.52 3.91
CA LYS A 20 -3.04 -10.63 4.87
C LYS A 20 -3.96 -11.81 4.58
N LYS A 21 -5.25 -11.70 4.91
CA LYS A 21 -6.19 -12.83 4.89
C LYS A 21 -7.59 -12.47 4.40
N ASN A 22 -7.90 -11.18 4.25
CA ASN A 22 -9.24 -10.72 3.93
C ASN A 22 -9.30 -10.18 2.51
N ILE A 23 -10.15 -10.78 1.69
CA ILE A 23 -10.49 -10.31 0.34
C ILE A 23 -11.98 -9.96 0.33
N TYR A 24 -12.31 -8.79 -0.23
CA TYR A 24 -13.69 -8.36 -0.40
C TYR A 24 -14.01 -8.22 -1.89
N THR A 25 -15.24 -8.59 -2.26
CA THR A 25 -15.78 -8.45 -3.60
C THR A 25 -17.19 -7.86 -3.51
N VAL A 26 -17.58 -7.05 -4.51
CA VAL A 26 -18.92 -6.46 -4.57
C VAL A 26 -19.97 -7.52 -4.92
N LEU A 27 -19.61 -8.45 -5.80
CA LEU A 27 -20.46 -9.56 -6.22
C LEU A 27 -19.86 -10.87 -5.73
N ALA A 28 -20.71 -11.79 -5.29
CA ALA A 28 -20.30 -13.10 -4.84
C ALA A 28 -19.42 -13.81 -5.88
N LEU A 29 -18.35 -14.44 -5.40
CA LEU A 29 -17.51 -15.31 -6.19
C LEU A 29 -18.25 -16.64 -6.45
N PRO A 30 -18.05 -17.26 -7.62
CA PRO A 30 -18.69 -18.54 -7.97
C PRO A 30 -18.02 -19.73 -7.24
N ILE A 31 -17.85 -19.65 -5.92
CA ILE A 31 -17.11 -20.64 -5.10
C ILE A 31 -17.96 -21.36 -4.04
N GLY A 32 -19.27 -21.17 -4.04
CA GLY A 32 -20.14 -21.78 -3.02
C GLY A 32 -19.66 -21.46 -1.59
N SER A 33 -19.84 -22.42 -0.67
CA SER A 33 -19.35 -22.35 0.73
C SER A 33 -18.05 -23.12 0.95
N GLU A 34 -17.61 -23.89 -0.04
CA GLU A 34 -16.44 -24.75 0.07
C GLU A 34 -15.13 -23.98 -0.12
N LYS A 35 -14.07 -24.53 0.45
CA LYS A 35 -12.72 -24.01 0.32
C LYS A 35 -12.16 -24.42 -1.05
N VAL A 36 -11.70 -23.46 -1.83
CA VAL A 36 -11.06 -23.70 -3.12
C VAL A 36 -9.57 -23.39 -3.01
N ASP A 37 -8.73 -24.34 -3.44
CA ASP A 37 -7.27 -24.22 -3.40
C ASP A 37 -6.72 -23.90 -4.79
N PHE A 38 -5.72 -23.03 -4.84
CA PHE A 38 -5.08 -22.50 -6.04
C PHE A 38 -3.56 -22.58 -5.90
N GLU A 39 -2.87 -22.84 -7.00
CA GLU A 39 -1.41 -22.64 -7.08
C GLU A 39 -1.11 -21.35 -7.86
N VAL A 40 -0.44 -20.42 -7.18
CA VAL A 40 -0.04 -19.14 -7.73
C VAL A 40 1.47 -19.11 -7.86
N THR A 41 1.96 -18.95 -9.08
CA THR A 41 3.37 -18.81 -9.38
C THR A 41 3.74 -17.34 -9.45
N ILE A 42 4.63 -16.89 -8.57
CA ILE A 42 5.20 -15.55 -8.57
C ILE A 42 6.62 -15.64 -9.16
N PRO A 43 6.91 -14.90 -10.25
CA PRO A 43 8.26 -14.88 -10.82
C PRO A 43 9.24 -14.37 -9.76
N GLY A 44 10.32 -15.12 -9.55
CA GLY A 44 11.40 -14.75 -8.65
C GLY A 44 12.69 -14.48 -9.41
N GLU A 45 13.65 -13.82 -8.78
CA GLU A 45 14.99 -13.66 -9.34
C GLU A 45 15.70 -15.03 -9.33
N GLY A 46 15.67 -15.72 -10.47
CA GLY A 46 16.33 -17.00 -10.70
C GLY A 46 15.41 -18.23 -10.63
N LYS A 47 14.52 -18.29 -9.63
CA LYS A 47 13.52 -19.36 -9.53
C LYS A 47 12.12 -18.81 -9.23
N ASP A 48 11.16 -19.33 -9.96
CA ASP A 48 9.75 -19.09 -9.71
C ASP A 48 9.34 -19.64 -8.35
N ARG A 49 8.54 -18.87 -7.62
CA ARG A 49 8.01 -19.24 -6.31
C ARG A 49 6.57 -19.65 -6.47
N ILE A 50 6.28 -20.90 -6.13
CA ILE A 50 4.92 -21.46 -6.19
C ILE A 50 4.30 -21.35 -4.79
N PHE A 51 3.11 -20.75 -4.72
CA PHE A 51 2.33 -20.57 -3.50
C PHE A 51 1.01 -21.32 -3.61
N LYS A 52 0.68 -22.08 -2.56
CA LYS A 52 -0.65 -22.67 -2.40
C LYS A 52 -1.54 -21.67 -1.66
N VAL A 53 -2.57 -21.18 -2.33
CA VAL A 53 -3.50 -20.17 -1.84
C VAL A 53 -4.89 -20.78 -1.74
N SER A 54 -5.58 -20.51 -0.65
CA SER A 54 -6.93 -21.02 -0.40
C SER A 54 -7.92 -19.88 -0.25
N ILE A 55 -9.05 -19.96 -0.94
CA ILE A 55 -10.15 -19.00 -0.81
C ILE A 55 -11.39 -19.72 -0.29
N ARG A 56 -12.02 -19.14 0.73
CA ARG A 56 -13.25 -19.65 1.32
C ARG A 56 -14.18 -18.47 1.60
N PHE A 57 -15.47 -18.63 1.30
CA PHE A 57 -16.48 -17.66 1.71
C PHE A 57 -16.61 -17.63 3.24
N LEU A 58 -16.56 -16.43 3.83
CA LEU A 58 -16.64 -16.24 5.28
C LEU A 58 -17.98 -15.63 5.70
N ALA A 59 -18.32 -14.45 5.17
CA ALA A 59 -19.52 -13.72 5.56
C ALA A 59 -19.92 -12.68 4.50
N THR A 60 -21.18 -12.25 4.57
CA THR A 60 -21.68 -11.08 3.82
C THR A 60 -21.65 -9.85 4.71
N VAL A 61 -20.96 -8.80 4.27
CA VAL A 61 -20.87 -7.53 4.99
C VAL A 61 -22.01 -6.60 4.56
N SER A 62 -22.80 -6.10 5.52
CA SER A 62 -23.98 -5.27 5.24
C SER A 62 -23.68 -3.78 5.31
N TRP A 63 -23.57 -3.14 4.14
CA TRP A 63 -23.48 -1.68 4.01
C TRP A 63 -24.75 -0.96 4.50
N ARG A 64 -25.90 -1.61 4.34
CA ARG A 64 -27.18 -1.09 4.81
C ARG A 64 -27.21 -0.96 6.33
N LEU A 65 -26.73 -1.99 7.04
CA LEU A 65 -26.61 -1.96 8.50
C LEU A 65 -25.68 -0.82 8.94
N LEU A 66 -24.54 -0.64 8.26
CA LEU A 66 -23.65 0.48 8.54
C LEU A 66 -24.38 1.83 8.37
N GLN A 67 -25.10 2.03 7.27
CA GLN A 67 -25.85 3.26 7.01
C GLN A 67 -26.94 3.53 8.05
N GLU A 68 -27.75 2.52 8.39
CA GLU A 68 -28.80 2.62 9.40
C GLU A 68 -28.22 2.97 10.78
N THR A 69 -27.07 2.39 11.15
CA THR A 69 -26.38 2.72 12.40
C THR A 69 -25.87 4.16 12.43
N LEU A 70 -25.28 4.65 11.33
CA LEU A 70 -24.75 6.03 11.27
C LEU A 70 -25.84 7.10 11.33
N VAL A 71 -27.03 6.80 10.79
CA VAL A 71 -28.18 7.71 10.78
C VAL A 71 -28.93 7.66 12.12
N SER A 72 -29.16 6.46 12.66
CA SER A 72 -29.95 6.32 13.90
C SER A 72 -29.18 6.73 15.15
N GLY A 73 -27.85 6.54 15.16
CA GLY A 73 -26.99 6.79 16.32
C GLY A 73 -27.29 5.90 17.54
N ARG A 74 -28.14 4.87 17.39
CA ARG A 74 -28.64 4.02 18.49
C ARG A 74 -27.98 2.64 18.54
N LEU A 75 -27.41 2.19 17.42
CA LEU A 75 -26.77 0.89 17.29
C LEU A 75 -25.25 1.02 17.38
N GLN A 76 -24.57 -0.07 17.76
CA GLN A 76 -23.12 -0.14 17.68
C GLN A 76 -22.68 -0.19 16.21
N VAL A 77 -21.63 0.55 15.86
CA VAL A 77 -21.10 0.60 14.50
C VAL A 77 -20.53 -0.77 14.11
N PRO A 78 -20.99 -1.39 12.99
CA PRO A 78 -20.51 -2.69 12.57
C PRO A 78 -19.06 -2.61 12.08
N LEU A 79 -18.12 -3.11 12.88
CA LEU A 79 -16.68 -3.00 12.62
C LEU A 79 -16.26 -3.69 11.32
N ASP A 80 -16.86 -4.82 10.97
CA ASP A 80 -16.57 -5.53 9.72
C ASP A 80 -16.89 -4.68 8.48
N SER A 81 -17.93 -3.85 8.56
CA SER A 81 -18.29 -2.93 7.47
C SER A 81 -17.30 -1.78 7.36
N VAL A 82 -16.86 -1.24 8.50
CA VAL A 82 -15.82 -0.19 8.54
C VAL A 82 -14.49 -0.75 8.00
N GLN A 83 -14.13 -1.97 8.38
CA GLN A 83 -12.92 -2.63 7.91
C GLN A 83 -12.96 -2.93 6.41
N ALA A 84 -14.08 -3.46 5.90
CA ALA A 84 -14.26 -3.68 4.46
C ALA A 84 -14.09 -2.37 3.66
N LEU A 85 -14.62 -1.27 4.18
CA LEU A 85 -14.44 0.06 3.58
C LEU A 85 -13.00 0.54 3.63
N ASP A 86 -12.34 0.41 4.78
CA ASP A 86 -10.93 0.80 4.93
C ASP A 86 -10.05 0.03 3.94
N VAL A 87 -10.24 -1.29 3.84
CA VAL A 87 -9.52 -2.16 2.88
C VAL A 87 -9.78 -1.72 1.44
N ALA A 88 -11.04 -1.47 1.08
CA ALA A 88 -11.39 -1.03 -0.28
C ALA A 88 -10.72 0.30 -0.64
N MET A 89 -10.80 1.29 0.26
CA MET A 89 -10.25 2.63 0.04
C MET A 89 -8.71 2.65 0.01
N ARG A 90 -8.05 1.72 0.71
CA ARG A 90 -6.60 1.68 0.81
C ARG A 90 -5.93 0.74 -0.19
N HIS A 91 -6.70 -0.12 -0.87
CA HIS A 91 -6.17 -1.19 -1.72
C HIS A 91 -5.23 -0.66 -2.81
N LEU A 92 -5.65 0.35 -3.58
CA LEU A 92 -4.83 0.89 -4.67
C LEU A 92 -3.58 1.61 -4.16
N ALA A 93 -3.72 2.40 -3.09
CA ALA A 93 -2.59 3.09 -2.47
C ALA A 93 -1.54 2.10 -1.95
N SER A 94 -1.98 0.97 -1.39
CA SER A 94 -1.11 -0.09 -0.87
C SER A 94 -0.35 -0.85 -1.97
N MET A 95 -0.82 -0.81 -3.21
CA MET A 95 -0.13 -1.38 -4.37
C MET A 95 0.82 -0.40 -5.07
N ARG A 96 0.58 0.91 -4.92
CA ARG A 96 1.32 1.96 -5.64
C ARG A 96 2.41 2.63 -4.80
N TYR A 97 2.20 2.71 -3.49
CA TYR A 97 3.07 3.41 -2.56
C TYR A 97 3.61 2.46 -1.49
N THR A 98 4.61 2.90 -0.74
CA THR A 98 5.13 2.15 0.40
C THR A 98 4.24 2.38 1.62
N PRO A 99 3.51 1.35 2.10
CA PRO A 99 2.65 1.49 3.28
C PRO A 99 3.47 1.45 4.56
N VAL A 100 3.30 2.45 5.44
CA VAL A 100 3.85 2.45 6.80
C VAL A 100 2.71 2.80 7.76
N GLY A 101 2.23 1.79 8.50
CA GLY A 101 1.03 1.93 9.33
C GLY A 101 -0.21 2.31 8.49
N ARG A 102 -0.80 3.47 8.79
CA ARG A 102 -1.94 4.03 8.05
C ARG A 102 -1.56 5.06 6.99
N SER A 103 -0.26 5.29 6.80
CA SER A 103 0.26 6.27 5.85
C SER A 103 0.90 5.58 4.64
N PHE A 104 0.98 6.32 3.54
CA PHE A 104 1.52 5.88 2.26
C PHE A 104 2.57 6.88 1.79
N PHE A 105 3.75 6.39 1.41
CA PHE A 105 4.89 7.21 1.04
C PHE A 105 5.43 6.83 -0.34
N SER A 106 6.00 7.80 -1.04
CA SER A 106 6.68 7.61 -2.33
C SER A 106 8.09 8.15 -2.28
N PRO A 107 9.03 7.58 -3.08
CA PRO A 107 10.33 8.19 -3.27
C PRO A 107 10.21 9.65 -3.72
N PRO A 108 11.17 10.51 -3.35
CA PRO A 108 11.21 11.88 -3.83
C PRO A 108 11.37 11.95 -5.36
N GLU A 109 10.50 12.74 -6.02
CA GLU A 109 10.59 13.03 -7.46
C GLU A 109 10.82 14.54 -7.66
N GLY A 110 12.03 14.93 -8.06
CA GLY A 110 12.36 16.33 -8.33
C GLY A 110 12.59 17.20 -7.09
N TYR A 111 12.60 16.62 -5.89
CA TYR A 111 13.01 17.28 -4.64
C TYR A 111 14.00 16.39 -3.90
N TYR A 112 14.93 16.98 -3.14
CA TYR A 112 15.95 16.21 -2.42
C TYR A 112 16.14 16.78 -1.01
N HIS A 113 15.85 15.97 0.00
CA HIS A 113 15.93 16.34 1.41
C HIS A 113 16.74 15.29 2.19
N PRO A 114 18.08 15.33 2.08
CA PRO A 114 18.95 14.41 2.80
C PRO A 114 18.91 14.71 4.30
N LEU A 115 18.92 13.64 5.10
CA LEU A 115 19.02 13.71 6.56
C LEU A 115 20.42 13.34 7.06
N GLY A 116 21.30 12.87 6.16
CA GLY A 116 22.62 12.31 6.49
C GLY A 116 22.54 10.86 6.96
N GLY A 117 23.71 10.20 7.04
CA GLY A 117 23.80 8.80 7.46
C GLY A 117 23.03 7.82 6.57
N GLY A 118 22.91 8.13 5.27
CA GLY A 118 22.22 7.30 4.30
C GLY A 118 20.71 7.46 4.27
N ARG A 119 20.16 8.51 4.89
CA ARG A 119 18.72 8.71 5.06
C ARG A 119 18.23 9.95 4.33
N GLU A 120 16.98 9.90 3.90
CA GLU A 120 16.28 10.99 3.23
C GLU A 120 14.82 11.07 3.71
N VAL A 121 14.19 12.21 3.51
CA VAL A 121 12.76 12.40 3.80
C VAL A 121 11.94 11.94 2.60
N TRP A 122 10.95 11.07 2.85
CA TRP A 122 9.87 10.83 1.90
C TRP A 122 8.59 11.50 2.38
N PHE A 123 7.91 12.16 1.45
CA PHE A 123 6.57 12.68 1.69
C PHE A 123 5.51 11.63 1.34
N GLY A 124 4.35 11.82 1.92
CA GLY A 124 3.24 10.89 1.80
C GLY A 124 1.97 11.48 2.40
N PHE A 125 1.00 10.60 2.63
CA PHE A 125 -0.25 10.98 3.26
C PHE A 125 -0.72 9.90 4.23
N HIS A 126 -1.29 10.33 5.35
CA HIS A 126 -2.05 9.49 6.25
C HIS A 126 -3.47 9.32 5.71
N GLN A 127 -4.00 8.09 5.71
CA GLN A 127 -5.38 7.79 5.32
C GLN A 127 -6.06 6.93 6.38
N SER A 128 -7.25 7.35 6.83
CA SER A 128 -8.11 6.50 7.66
C SER A 128 -9.58 6.73 7.38
N VAL A 129 -10.36 5.65 7.33
CA VAL A 129 -11.82 5.70 7.29
C VAL A 129 -12.37 5.75 8.72
N ARG A 130 -13.31 6.66 9.01
CA ARG A 130 -13.93 6.78 10.34
C ARG A 130 -15.45 6.94 10.26
N PRO A 131 -16.23 6.29 11.15
CA PRO A 131 -17.63 6.62 11.29
C PRO A 131 -17.78 8.02 11.89
N ALA A 132 -18.71 8.81 11.34
CA ALA A 132 -19.17 10.06 11.91
C ALA A 132 -20.70 10.04 11.97
N MET A 133 -21.31 11.06 12.59
CA MET A 133 -22.76 11.19 12.51
C MET A 133 -23.18 11.25 11.03
N TRP A 134 -24.18 10.46 10.66
CA TRP A 134 -24.79 10.37 9.32
C TRP A 134 -23.96 9.68 8.22
N LYS A 135 -22.63 9.81 8.22
CA LYS A 135 -21.78 9.33 7.11
C LYS A 135 -20.43 8.80 7.57
N MET A 136 -19.81 7.98 6.72
CA MET A 136 -18.40 7.64 6.82
C MET A 136 -17.54 8.80 6.31
N MET A 137 -16.45 9.07 7.01
CA MET A 137 -15.50 10.13 6.69
C MET A 137 -14.16 9.53 6.29
N LEU A 138 -13.60 10.05 5.21
CA LEU A 138 -12.20 9.81 4.85
C LEU A 138 -11.36 10.94 5.46
N ASN A 139 -10.50 10.59 6.42
CA ASN A 139 -9.54 11.50 7.01
C ASN A 139 -8.21 11.38 6.28
N ILE A 140 -7.77 12.48 5.67
CA ILE A 140 -6.52 12.60 4.93
C ILE A 140 -5.67 13.71 5.54
N ASP A 141 -4.39 13.41 5.76
CA ASP A 141 -3.41 14.40 6.20
C ASP A 141 -2.06 14.19 5.50
N VAL A 142 -1.29 15.26 5.35
CA VAL A 142 0.07 15.18 4.82
C VAL A 142 0.97 14.49 5.84
N SER A 143 1.92 13.69 5.39
CA SER A 143 2.89 13.02 6.25
C SER A 143 4.29 13.09 5.65
N ALA A 144 5.30 13.06 6.49
CA ALA A 144 6.70 12.94 6.11
C ALA A 144 7.41 11.99 7.09
N THR A 145 8.27 11.11 6.58
CA THR A 145 9.06 10.21 7.42
C THR A 145 10.42 9.90 6.78
N ALA A 146 11.36 9.44 7.58
CA ALA A 146 12.69 9.08 7.11
C ALA A 146 12.70 7.69 6.45
N PHE A 147 13.36 7.60 5.29
CA PHE A 147 13.69 6.34 4.61
C PHE A 147 15.18 6.27 4.33
N TYR A 148 15.70 5.06 4.13
CA TYR A 148 17.05 4.88 3.60
C TYR A 148 17.07 5.23 2.11
N LYS A 149 18.10 5.96 1.70
CA LYS A 149 18.37 6.26 0.30
C LYS A 149 18.62 4.95 -0.46
N ALA A 150 18.06 4.84 -1.66
CA ALA A 150 18.46 3.81 -2.60
C ALA A 150 19.81 4.20 -3.24
N GLN A 151 20.91 3.70 -2.69
CA GLN A 151 22.27 4.07 -3.11
C GLN A 151 23.27 2.91 -2.96
N PRO A 152 24.46 2.98 -3.61
CA PRO A 152 25.52 2.02 -3.41
C PRO A 152 25.92 1.89 -1.93
N VAL A 153 26.22 0.66 -1.49
CA VAL A 153 26.62 0.38 -0.10
C VAL A 153 27.87 1.15 0.30
N ILE A 154 28.77 1.41 -0.65
CA ILE A 154 29.98 2.22 -0.42
C ILE A 154 29.60 3.67 -0.11
N GLU A 155 28.69 4.28 -0.87
CA GLU A 155 28.19 5.63 -0.59
C GLU A 155 27.45 5.70 0.75
N PHE A 156 26.63 4.69 1.05
CA PHE A 156 25.98 4.55 2.35
C PHE A 156 26.99 4.47 3.50
N MET A 157 28.06 3.70 3.35
CA MET A 157 29.14 3.61 4.33
C MET A 157 29.83 4.97 4.52
N CYS A 158 30.13 5.68 3.42
CA CYS A 158 30.71 7.01 3.47
C CYS A 158 29.82 7.99 4.25
N GLU A 159 28.51 7.98 4.00
CA GLU A 159 27.57 8.83 4.75
C GLU A 159 27.44 8.46 6.23
N VAL A 160 27.48 7.16 6.57
CA VAL A 160 27.37 6.69 7.97
C VAL A 160 28.62 7.00 8.78
N LEU A 161 29.80 6.88 8.15
CA LEU A 161 31.10 7.07 8.79
C LEU A 161 31.68 8.47 8.62
N ASP A 162 30.97 9.37 7.92
CA ASP A 162 31.40 10.73 7.59
C ASP A 162 32.74 10.78 6.82
N ILE A 163 32.86 9.89 5.83
CA ILE A 163 34.03 9.80 4.95
C ILE A 163 33.76 10.62 3.70
N ARG A 164 34.58 11.66 3.46
CA ARG A 164 34.44 12.54 2.29
C ARG A 164 34.99 11.94 1.01
N ASN A 165 36.10 11.20 1.13
CA ASN A 165 36.77 10.56 0.00
C ASN A 165 37.17 9.14 0.39
N ILE A 166 36.64 8.16 -0.34
CA ILE A 166 36.93 6.74 -0.10
C ILE A 166 38.39 6.41 -0.42
N ASP A 167 39.01 7.12 -1.36
CA ASP A 167 40.39 6.88 -1.80
C ASP A 167 41.43 7.36 -0.77
N GLU A 168 41.04 8.29 0.11
CA GLU A 168 41.87 8.79 1.22
C GLU A 168 41.73 7.93 2.48
N GLN A 169 40.78 7.01 2.52
CA GLN A 169 40.55 6.16 3.66
C GLN A 169 41.63 5.08 3.76
N PRO A 170 42.16 4.76 4.96
CA PRO A 170 43.01 3.58 5.13
C PRO A 170 42.31 2.32 4.62
N LYS A 171 43.08 1.40 4.03
CA LYS A 171 42.57 0.16 3.39
C LYS A 171 41.66 -0.70 4.27
N THR A 172 41.67 -0.48 5.59
CA THR A 172 40.85 -1.19 6.56
C THR A 172 40.08 -0.23 7.47
N LEU A 173 38.80 -0.52 7.72
CA LEU A 173 38.00 0.16 8.73
C LEU A 173 38.53 -0.16 10.13
N THR A 174 38.57 0.85 11.00
CA THR A 174 38.83 0.63 12.44
C THR A 174 37.68 -0.16 13.07
N ASP A 175 37.92 -0.81 14.21
CA ASP A 175 36.86 -1.58 14.88
C ASP A 175 35.66 -0.72 15.28
N SER A 176 35.88 0.53 15.70
CA SER A 176 34.81 1.48 15.99
C SER A 176 33.97 1.81 14.75
N GLN A 177 34.62 2.05 13.60
CA GLN A 177 33.94 2.28 12.33
C GLN A 177 33.14 1.05 11.89
N ARG A 178 33.75 -0.14 11.98
CA ARG A 178 33.10 -1.42 11.65
C ARG A 178 31.85 -1.64 12.50
N VAL A 179 31.93 -1.44 13.82
CA VAL A 179 30.78 -1.60 14.72
C VAL A 179 29.69 -0.60 14.41
N ARG A 180 30.03 0.68 14.16
CA ARG A 180 29.06 1.72 13.79
C ARG A 180 28.35 1.39 12.48
N PHE A 181 29.09 1.07 11.42
CA PHE A 181 28.53 0.69 10.13
C PHE A 181 27.66 -0.58 10.24
N THR A 182 28.15 -1.58 10.97
CA THR A 182 27.40 -2.83 11.18
C THR A 182 26.06 -2.58 11.87
N LYS A 183 26.00 -1.68 12.86
CA LYS A 183 24.74 -1.32 13.53
C LYS A 183 23.71 -0.72 12.57
N GLU A 184 24.16 0.12 11.65
CA GLU A 184 23.28 0.80 10.70
C GLU A 184 22.81 -0.13 9.56
N ILE A 185 23.68 -1.02 9.07
CA ILE A 185 23.36 -1.90 7.93
C ILE A 185 22.65 -3.20 8.33
N LYS A 186 22.82 -3.69 9.57
CA LYS A 186 22.28 -4.96 10.07
C LYS A 186 20.78 -4.84 10.34
N GLY A 187 20.00 -4.80 9.26
CA GLY A 187 18.56 -4.64 9.27
C GLY A 187 17.99 -4.08 7.95
N GLY A 188 18.84 -3.52 7.10
CA GLY A 188 18.44 -3.02 5.78
C GLY A 188 18.36 -4.14 4.72
N PRO A 189 17.33 -4.16 3.85
CA PRO A 189 17.32 -5.02 2.68
C PRO A 189 18.44 -4.58 1.72
N LEU A 190 19.35 -5.48 1.39
CA LEU A 190 20.41 -5.28 0.41
C LEU A 190 20.03 -5.97 -0.90
N ASN A 191 20.04 -5.21 -1.99
CA ASN A 191 19.87 -5.76 -3.33
C ASN A 191 21.25 -5.87 -4.00
N ILE A 192 21.55 -7.04 -4.56
CA ILE A 192 22.76 -7.24 -5.36
C ILE A 192 22.38 -6.86 -6.80
N PRO A 193 23.01 -5.83 -7.41
CA PRO A 193 22.75 -5.51 -8.80
C PRO A 193 23.25 -6.66 -9.68
N SER A 194 22.34 -7.56 -10.05
CA SER A 194 22.60 -8.54 -11.11
C SER A 194 22.71 -7.78 -12.43
N THR A 195 23.81 -7.99 -13.16
CA THR A 195 24.25 -7.26 -14.37
C THR A 195 23.27 -7.30 -15.55
N ARG A 196 22.03 -7.77 -15.37
CA ARG A 196 21.08 -7.97 -16.46
C ARG A 196 19.88 -7.02 -16.49
N HIS A 197 19.45 -6.39 -15.40
CA HIS A 197 18.18 -5.64 -15.44
C HIS A 197 18.16 -4.43 -14.50
N ALA A 198 18.86 -3.36 -14.90
CA ALA A 198 18.74 -2.03 -14.29
C ALA A 198 17.40 -1.31 -14.61
N ALA A 199 16.38 -2.02 -15.13
CA ALA A 199 15.21 -1.39 -15.76
C ALA A 199 13.86 -1.56 -15.04
N CYS A 200 13.78 -2.23 -13.89
CA CYS A 200 12.48 -2.67 -13.35
C CYS A 200 11.96 -1.95 -12.09
N LEU A 201 12.51 -0.80 -11.69
CA LEU A 201 12.03 -0.09 -10.48
C LEU A 201 11.49 1.32 -10.69
N SER A 202 11.33 1.80 -11.93
CA SER A 202 10.63 3.06 -12.16
C SER A 202 9.10 2.85 -12.12
N PRO A 203 8.36 3.48 -11.19
CA PRO A 203 6.90 3.54 -11.28
C PRO A 203 6.49 4.25 -12.59
N PRO A 204 5.30 3.95 -13.15
CA PRO A 204 4.83 4.64 -14.36
C PRO A 204 4.70 6.14 -14.10
N PRO A 205 5.07 7.01 -15.06
CA PRO A 205 5.00 8.45 -14.88
C PRO A 205 3.56 8.90 -14.60
N PRO A 206 3.34 9.86 -13.70
CA PRO A 206 2.02 10.46 -13.51
C PRO A 206 1.58 11.20 -14.78
N PRO A 207 0.27 11.32 -15.05
CA PRO A 207 -0.22 12.14 -16.14
C PRO A 207 0.18 13.61 -15.92
N ASP A 208 0.64 14.26 -16.99
CA ASP A 208 1.17 15.63 -17.01
C ASP A 208 0.36 16.60 -16.13
N ARG A 209 1.03 17.20 -15.15
CA ARG A 209 0.52 18.39 -14.44
C ARG A 209 1.36 19.59 -14.84
N SER A 210 0.69 20.57 -15.46
CA SER A 210 1.20 21.92 -15.69
C SER A 210 1.68 22.56 -14.38
N PRO A 211 2.73 23.41 -14.42
CA PRO A 211 3.35 23.95 -13.22
C PRO A 211 2.53 25.09 -12.62
N HIS A 212 2.84 25.39 -11.35
CA HIS A 212 2.31 26.46 -10.48
C HIS A 212 1.27 26.03 -9.45
N THR A 213 1.76 25.61 -8.28
CA THR A 213 1.19 26.08 -7.01
C THR A 213 2.22 25.89 -5.88
N THR A 214 2.59 27.00 -5.24
CA THR A 214 3.39 27.07 -4.02
C THR A 214 2.66 26.41 -2.84
N PRO A 215 3.36 25.82 -1.86
CA PRO A 215 2.71 25.11 -0.76
C PRO A 215 2.15 26.12 0.26
N HIS A 216 0.82 26.19 0.35
CA HIS A 216 0.13 26.84 1.46
C HIS A 216 -0.29 25.80 2.51
N SER A 217 0.06 26.11 3.76
CA SER A 217 -0.58 25.76 5.04
C SER A 217 -1.36 24.45 5.13
N SER A 218 -0.86 23.56 5.99
CA SER A 218 -1.49 22.34 6.50
C SER A 218 -2.97 22.55 6.83
N ARG A 219 -3.85 22.04 5.97
CA ARG A 219 -5.28 21.90 6.25
C ARG A 219 -5.63 20.42 6.34
N HIS A 220 -6.07 19.99 7.52
CA HIS A 220 -6.76 18.73 7.66
C HIS A 220 -8.03 18.76 6.81
N SER A 221 -8.14 17.84 5.87
CA SER A 221 -9.32 17.73 5.00
C SER A 221 -10.12 16.49 5.38
N PHE A 222 -11.38 16.71 5.78
CA PHE A 222 -12.36 15.66 5.99
C PHE A 222 -13.28 15.60 4.78
N LEU A 223 -13.25 14.49 4.05
CA LEU A 223 -14.10 14.30 2.88
C LEU A 223 -15.23 13.31 3.21
N PRO A 224 -16.51 13.68 2.98
CA PRO A 224 -17.62 12.75 3.12
C PRO A 224 -17.54 11.69 2.01
N LEU A 225 -17.65 10.42 2.37
CA LEU A 225 -17.78 9.33 1.40
C LEU A 225 -19.25 9.17 1.04
N THR A 226 -19.64 9.51 -0.20
CA THR A 226 -20.96 9.18 -0.75
C THR A 226 -20.87 7.90 -1.57
N PRO A 227 -21.74 6.89 -1.34
CA PRO A 227 -21.90 5.81 -2.30
C PRO A 227 -22.42 6.41 -3.61
N SER A 228 -21.74 6.14 -4.72
CA SER A 228 -22.27 6.44 -6.05
C SER A 228 -23.55 5.63 -6.26
N HIS A 229 -24.70 6.31 -6.39
CA HIS A 229 -25.94 5.70 -6.87
C HIS A 229 -25.75 5.30 -8.34
N SER A 230 -25.24 4.09 -8.57
CA SER A 230 -25.46 3.38 -9.83
C SER A 230 -26.77 2.60 -9.71
N LEU A 231 -27.77 3.04 -10.47
CA LEU A 231 -29.06 2.41 -10.67
C LEU A 231 -28.91 0.89 -10.87
N ILE A 232 -29.41 0.10 -9.92
CA ILE A 232 -29.66 -1.33 -10.09
C ILE A 232 -31.14 -1.44 -10.50
N PRO A 233 -31.47 -1.99 -11.69
CA PRO A 233 -32.86 -2.26 -12.03
C PRO A 233 -33.36 -3.47 -11.23
N SER A 234 -34.47 -3.28 -10.53
CA SER A 234 -35.24 -4.33 -9.88
C SER A 234 -35.81 -5.30 -10.92
N PRO A 235 -35.67 -6.63 -10.78
CA PRO A 235 -36.56 -7.55 -11.48
C PRO A 235 -37.75 -7.86 -10.56
N THR A 236 -38.86 -7.16 -10.82
CA THR A 236 -40.20 -7.69 -10.53
C THR A 236 -40.44 -8.88 -11.44
N HIS A 237 -40.65 -10.06 -10.86
CA HIS A 237 -41.51 -11.08 -11.47
C HIS A 237 -42.21 -11.86 -10.36
N SER A 238 -43.48 -11.52 -10.17
CA SER A 238 -44.50 -12.45 -9.67
C SER A 238 -44.72 -13.52 -10.72
N PHE A 239 -44.79 -14.79 -10.32
CA PHE A 239 -45.78 -15.77 -10.78
C PHE A 239 -45.91 -16.85 -9.70
N LEU A 240 -47.11 -17.44 -9.65
CA LEU A 240 -47.67 -18.39 -8.69
C LEU A 240 -46.73 -19.53 -8.24
#